data_AF-X1V3M3-F1
#
_entry.id   AF-X1V3M3-F1
#
_cell.length_a   1.000
_cell.length_b   1.000
_cell.length_c   1.000
_cell.angle_alpha   90.00
_cell.angle_beta   90.00
_cell.angle_gamma   90.00
#
_symmetry.space_group_name_H-M   'P 1'
#
loop_
_entity.id
_entity.type
_entity.pdbx_description
1 polymer ?
#
loop_
_entity_poly.entity_id
_entity_poly.type
_entity_poly.pdbx_seq_one_letter_code
_entity_poly.pdbx_strand_id
1 'polypeptide(L)'
;MSPSGQATHIGLGKQTIWDTPVPASDYIKFSSESLTLAIEELISTSLAVKRDEPDSFEGLGTIAGDTLHEVHPQALGHLLRSWFGKLLSQELVATKAYKHAFTPGKDKEAKGTADSGSETTLVDADLVTIDDEFNGCWVHIIAGTNAGEWALITDSEATTNTVTFAAMPLAIDNTSVYEIRNGPEHCILPPYTLEIHR
;
A
#
# COMPACT_ATOMS: atom_id res chain seq x y z
N MET A 1 -48.24 4.19 -8.97
CA MET A 1 -47.23 5.07 -8.33
C MET A 1 -46.40 4.19 -7.43
N SER A 2 -45.16 3.88 -7.85
CA SER A 2 -44.28 2.97 -7.10
C SER A 2 -43.92 3.60 -5.74
N PRO A 3 -44.01 2.88 -4.61
CA PRO A 3 -43.61 3.39 -3.31
C PRO A 3 -42.07 3.32 -3.20
N SER A 4 -41.36 4.21 -3.89
CA SER A 4 -39.90 4.30 -3.83
C SER A 4 -39.48 5.29 -2.74
N GLY A 5 -38.81 4.81 -1.71
CA GLY A 5 -38.22 5.65 -0.68
C GLY A 5 -37.65 4.88 0.50
N GLN A 6 -37.05 3.71 0.27
CA GLN A 6 -36.10 3.17 1.25
C GLN A 6 -34.79 3.95 1.10
N ALA A 7 -34.13 4.25 2.22
CA ALA A 7 -32.98 5.13 2.26
C ALA A 7 -31.92 4.67 1.23
N THR A 8 -31.42 5.59 0.40
CA THR A 8 -30.51 5.31 -0.74
C THR A 8 -29.09 4.93 -0.30
N HIS A 9 -28.95 4.25 0.84
CA HIS A 9 -27.68 3.91 1.44
C HIS A 9 -27.74 2.66 2.32
N ILE A 10 -26.63 1.93 2.37
CA ILE A 10 -26.35 0.89 3.38
C ILE A 10 -25.52 1.50 4.50
N GLY A 11 -26.02 1.42 5.73
CA GLY A 11 -25.24 1.72 6.92
C GLY A 11 -24.31 0.56 7.29
N LEU A 12 -23.05 0.86 7.56
CA LEU A 12 -22.05 -0.08 8.05
C LEU A 12 -21.74 0.22 9.53
N GLY A 13 -21.93 -0.78 10.38
CA GLY A 13 -21.54 -0.75 11.78
C GLY A 13 -20.66 -1.96 12.08
N LYS A 14 -19.55 -1.75 12.78
CA LYS A 14 -18.66 -2.84 13.18
C LYS A 14 -18.92 -3.22 14.63
N GLN A 15 -19.38 -4.44 14.83
CA GLN A 15 -19.47 -5.02 16.16
C GLN A 15 -18.07 -5.32 16.70
N THR A 16 -17.82 -4.92 17.95
CA THR A 16 -16.59 -5.24 18.70
C THR A 16 -16.76 -6.50 19.54
N ILE A 17 -18.00 -6.85 19.87
CA ILE A 17 -18.41 -8.04 20.61
C ILE A 17 -19.61 -8.63 19.86
N TRP A 18 -19.60 -9.95 19.67
CA TRP A 18 -20.69 -10.67 19.03
C TRP A 18 -22.01 -10.41 19.76
N ASP A 19 -23.12 -10.32 19.01
CA ASP A 19 -24.48 -10.06 19.52
C ASP A 19 -24.71 -8.71 20.24
N THR A 20 -23.75 -7.78 20.20
CA THR A 20 -23.97 -6.41 20.69
C THR A 20 -24.29 -5.50 19.49
N PRO A 21 -25.53 -4.96 19.38
CA PRO A 21 -25.87 -4.03 18.32
C PRO A 21 -25.00 -2.77 18.40
N VAL A 22 -24.38 -2.38 17.29
CA VAL A 22 -23.60 -1.14 17.16
C VAL A 22 -24.26 -0.27 16.11
N PRO A 23 -24.50 1.03 16.36
CA PRO A 23 -25.05 1.93 15.36
C PRO A 23 -24.11 2.06 14.16
N ALA A 24 -24.67 2.27 12.96
CA ALA A 24 -23.88 2.48 11.76
C ALA A 24 -23.10 3.80 11.87
N SER A 25 -21.78 3.73 11.63
CA SER A 25 -20.88 4.90 11.62
C SER A 25 -20.68 5.46 10.22
N ASP A 26 -20.72 4.58 9.22
CA ASP A 26 -20.43 4.90 7.83
C ASP A 26 -21.62 4.50 6.95
N TYR A 27 -21.83 5.24 5.86
CA TYR A 27 -22.96 5.03 4.96
C TYR A 27 -22.48 4.97 3.51
N ILE A 28 -22.78 3.86 2.83
CA ILE A 28 -22.48 3.68 1.41
C ILE A 28 -23.74 4.00 0.62
N LYS A 29 -23.68 5.01 -0.26
CA LYS A 29 -24.79 5.40 -1.11
C LYS A 29 -24.91 4.50 -2.33
N PHE A 30 -26.14 4.23 -2.75
CA PHE A 30 -26.43 3.56 -4.02
C PHE A 30 -26.42 4.54 -5.17
N SER A 31 -25.78 4.17 -6.27
CA SER A 31 -25.92 4.88 -7.55
C SER A 31 -27.15 4.35 -8.32
N SER A 32 -27.47 3.06 -8.14
CA SER A 32 -28.71 2.45 -8.62
C SER A 32 -29.07 1.22 -7.77
N GLU A 33 -30.35 0.93 -7.64
CA GLU A 33 -30.87 -0.18 -6.84
C GLU A 33 -32.03 -0.87 -7.56
N SER A 34 -32.15 -2.19 -7.39
CA SER A 34 -33.26 -3.00 -7.91
C SER A 34 -33.85 -3.95 -6.85
N LEU A 35 -33.73 -3.62 -5.56
CA LEU A 35 -34.23 -4.46 -4.49
C LEU A 35 -35.76 -4.54 -4.54
N THR A 36 -36.25 -5.78 -4.61
CA THR A 36 -37.67 -6.10 -4.52
C THR A 36 -37.90 -7.01 -3.33
N LEU A 37 -38.89 -6.66 -2.51
CA LEU A 37 -39.36 -7.51 -1.43
C LEU A 37 -40.22 -8.62 -2.04
N ALA A 38 -39.71 -9.86 -2.01
CA ALA A 38 -40.47 -11.04 -2.35
C ALA A 38 -40.96 -11.67 -1.04
N ILE A 39 -42.27 -11.57 -0.79
CA ILE A 39 -42.92 -12.30 0.31
C ILE A 39 -43.44 -13.59 -0.30
N GLU A 40 -42.99 -14.74 0.21
CA GLU A 40 -43.54 -16.02 -0.24
C GLU A 40 -45.01 -16.13 0.16
N GLU A 41 -45.85 -16.51 -0.81
CA GLU A 41 -47.24 -16.83 -0.53
C GLU A 41 -47.31 -18.23 0.08
N LEU A 42 -47.73 -18.32 1.34
CA LEU A 42 -48.01 -19.61 1.97
C LEU A 42 -49.31 -20.17 1.40
N ILE A 43 -49.22 -20.94 0.32
CA ILE A 43 -50.35 -21.72 -0.18
C ILE A 43 -50.63 -22.84 0.83
N SER A 44 -51.62 -22.61 1.70
CA SER A 44 -52.14 -23.64 2.62
C SER A 44 -52.79 -24.76 1.81
N THR A 45 -52.12 -25.90 1.71
CA THR A 45 -52.62 -27.09 1.00
C THR A 45 -53.72 -27.84 1.78
N SER A 46 -54.16 -27.34 2.93
CA SER A 46 -55.27 -27.94 3.69
C SER A 46 -56.02 -26.92 4.55
N LEU A 47 -56.63 -25.90 3.95
CA LEU A 47 -57.61 -25.06 4.64
C LEU A 47 -58.99 -25.74 4.59
N ALA A 48 -59.23 -26.59 5.59
CA ALA A 48 -60.56 -26.99 5.99
C ALA A 48 -61.35 -25.74 6.44
N VAL A 49 -62.62 -25.68 6.04
CA VAL A 49 -63.57 -24.57 6.21
C VAL A 49 -63.64 -24.08 7.67
N LYS A 50 -62.82 -23.10 8.02
CA LYS A 50 -63.08 -22.14 9.08
C LYS A 50 -62.86 -20.76 8.51
N ARG A 51 -63.94 -19.97 8.45
CA ARG A 51 -63.89 -18.52 8.23
C ARG A 51 -63.26 -17.91 9.48
N ASP A 52 -61.95 -17.86 9.47
CA ASP A 52 -61.19 -16.86 10.20
C ASP A 52 -60.44 -16.10 9.11
N GLU A 53 -60.41 -14.78 9.18
CA GLU A 53 -59.65 -13.94 8.26
C GLU A 53 -58.32 -13.59 8.95
N PRO A 54 -57.29 -14.47 8.91
CA PRO A 54 -55.98 -14.08 9.41
C PRO A 54 -55.33 -13.11 8.41
N ASP A 55 -54.64 -12.09 8.91
CA ASP A 55 -53.71 -11.25 8.13
C ASP A 55 -52.70 -12.18 7.43
N SER A 56 -52.95 -12.49 6.15
CA SER A 56 -52.37 -13.65 5.47
C SER A 56 -51.04 -13.32 4.76
N PHE A 57 -50.13 -12.63 5.45
CA PHE A 57 -48.82 -12.29 4.90
C PHE A 57 -47.69 -12.49 5.92
N GLU A 58 -47.52 -13.72 6.42
CA GLU A 58 -46.36 -14.11 7.25
C GLU A 58 -45.53 -15.22 6.60
N GLY A 59 -45.30 -15.12 5.28
CA GLY A 59 -44.28 -15.91 4.59
C GLY A 59 -42.87 -15.41 4.91
N LEU A 60 -41.85 -16.23 4.65
CA LEU A 60 -40.45 -15.81 4.79
C LEU A 60 -40.17 -14.67 3.80
N GLY A 61 -39.95 -13.46 4.33
CA GLY A 61 -39.63 -12.29 3.53
C GLY A 61 -38.21 -12.41 2.98
N THR A 62 -38.08 -12.56 1.66
CA THR A 62 -36.77 -12.53 0.99
C THR A 62 -36.61 -11.18 0.30
N ILE A 63 -35.52 -10.47 0.60
CA ILE A 63 -35.13 -9.27 -0.13
C ILE A 63 -34.12 -9.71 -1.19
N ALA A 64 -34.48 -9.59 -2.46
CA ALA A 64 -33.64 -9.96 -3.59
C ALA A 64 -33.46 -8.78 -4.55
N GLY A 65 -32.33 -8.73 -5.24
CA GLY A 65 -32.01 -7.72 -6.25
C GLY A 65 -30.55 -7.30 -6.22
N ASP A 66 -30.17 -6.46 -7.18
CA ASP A 66 -28.81 -5.96 -7.34
C ASP A 66 -28.68 -4.52 -6.81
N THR A 67 -27.52 -4.24 -6.21
CA THR A 67 -27.12 -2.90 -5.79
C THR A 67 -25.89 -2.47 -6.58
N LEU A 68 -25.96 -1.29 -7.20
CA LEU A 68 -24.84 -0.71 -7.94
C LEU A 68 -24.26 0.46 -7.14
N HIS A 69 -22.94 0.39 -6.94
CA HIS A 69 -22.19 1.36 -6.15
C HIS A 69 -21.10 2.00 -7.01
N GLU A 70 -20.92 3.30 -6.86
CA GLU A 70 -19.71 3.97 -7.34
C GLU A 70 -18.48 3.50 -6.55
N VAL A 71 -17.40 3.24 -7.28
CA VAL A 71 -16.13 2.79 -6.70
C VAL A 71 -15.46 3.99 -6.02
N HIS A 72 -15.83 4.25 -4.78
CA HIS A 72 -15.10 5.14 -3.91
C HIS A 72 -14.05 4.36 -3.10
N PRO A 73 -12.80 4.86 -2.99
CA PRO A 73 -11.75 4.20 -2.23
C PRO A 73 -12.15 3.89 -0.77
N GLN A 74 -12.97 4.76 -0.17
CA GLN A 74 -13.47 4.56 1.19
C GLN A 74 -14.43 3.36 1.28
N ALA A 75 -15.45 3.30 0.41
CA ALA A 75 -16.44 2.22 0.38
C ALA A 75 -15.79 0.85 0.08
N LEU A 76 -14.90 0.81 -0.91
CA LEU A 76 -14.09 -0.38 -1.22
C LEU A 76 -13.22 -0.78 -0.02
N GLY A 77 -12.61 0.20 0.65
CA GLY A 77 -11.82 -0.06 1.87
C GLY A 77 -12.64 -0.71 2.98
N HIS A 78 -13.90 -0.31 3.20
CA HIS A 78 -14.76 -0.97 4.19
C HIS A 78 -15.13 -2.40 3.79
N LEU A 79 -15.44 -2.64 2.52
CA LEU A 79 -15.73 -3.98 1.99
C LEU A 79 -14.53 -4.92 2.16
N LEU A 80 -13.35 -4.51 1.71
CA LEU A 80 -12.13 -5.31 1.78
C LEU A 80 -11.73 -5.58 3.24
N ARG A 81 -11.87 -4.59 4.14
CA ARG A 81 -11.64 -4.79 5.58
C ARG A 81 -12.68 -5.72 6.23
N SER A 82 -13.89 -5.82 5.68
CA SER A 82 -14.91 -6.76 6.14
C SER A 82 -14.63 -8.18 5.65
N TRP A 83 -14.23 -8.34 4.39
CA TRP A 83 -13.92 -9.65 3.80
C TRP A 83 -12.64 -10.27 4.33
N PHE A 84 -11.57 -9.47 4.45
CA PHE A 84 -10.28 -9.95 4.95
C PHE A 84 -10.13 -9.85 6.46
N GLY A 85 -11.13 -9.28 7.15
CA GLY A 85 -11.08 -9.01 8.58
C GLY A 85 -10.18 -7.83 8.95
N LYS A 86 -10.24 -7.43 10.23
CA LYS A 86 -9.27 -6.49 10.79
C LYS A 86 -7.93 -7.20 10.80
N LEU A 87 -6.88 -6.59 10.22
CA LEU A 87 -5.52 -6.96 10.57
C LEU A 87 -5.39 -6.83 12.09
N LEU A 88 -5.38 -7.96 12.78
CA LEU A 88 -4.99 -8.05 14.17
C LEU A 88 -3.50 -7.71 14.18
N SER A 89 -3.21 -6.42 14.35
CA SER A 89 -1.87 -5.92 14.56
C SER A 89 -1.38 -6.47 15.90
N GLN A 90 -0.95 -7.74 15.92
CA GLN A 90 -0.03 -8.35 16.88
C GLN A 90 0.16 -9.88 16.75
N GLU A 91 -0.32 -10.54 15.70
CA GLU A 91 0.18 -11.90 15.43
C GLU A 91 1.31 -11.87 14.40
N LEU A 92 2.43 -12.44 14.83
CA LEU A 92 3.68 -12.61 14.14
C LEU A 92 3.50 -12.73 12.63
N VAL A 93 4.30 -11.93 11.93
CA VAL A 93 4.83 -12.25 10.60
C VAL A 93 5.12 -13.75 10.56
N ALA A 94 4.23 -14.54 9.98
CA ALA A 94 4.57 -15.88 9.56
C ALA A 94 5.71 -15.69 8.56
N THR A 95 6.90 -16.23 8.88
CA THR A 95 8.13 -16.15 8.09
C THR A 95 7.97 -16.61 6.63
N LYS A 96 6.81 -17.17 6.26
CA LYS A 96 6.49 -17.69 4.92
C LYS A 96 5.24 -17.07 4.25
N ALA A 97 4.63 -16.01 4.79
CA ALA A 97 3.57 -15.31 4.05
C ALA A 97 4.20 -14.36 3.03
N TYR A 98 3.90 -14.55 1.74
CA TYR A 98 4.45 -13.74 0.65
C TYR A 98 3.99 -12.27 0.79
N LYS A 99 4.84 -11.43 1.37
CA LYS A 99 4.59 -9.99 1.53
C LYS A 99 5.12 -9.28 0.28
N HIS A 100 4.21 -8.90 -0.62
CA HIS A 100 4.55 -7.95 -1.68
C HIS A 100 4.59 -6.55 -1.06
N ALA A 101 5.75 -6.15 -0.55
CA ALA A 101 5.99 -4.77 -0.17
C ALA A 101 6.33 -3.98 -1.43
N PHE A 102 5.36 -3.23 -1.97
CA PHE A 102 5.64 -2.18 -2.95
C PHE A 102 6.25 -1.00 -2.21
N THR A 103 7.55 -1.07 -1.98
CA THR A 103 8.31 0.11 -1.59
C THR A 103 8.57 0.87 -2.88
N PRO A 104 8.00 2.08 -3.09
CA PRO A 104 8.45 2.91 -4.20
C PRO A 104 9.97 3.06 -4.09
N GLY A 105 10.68 3.08 -5.21
CA GLY A 105 12.12 3.27 -5.21
C GLY A 105 12.45 4.49 -4.37
N LYS A 106 12.98 4.28 -3.16
CA LYS A 106 13.38 5.38 -2.29
C LYS A 106 14.61 5.97 -2.94
N ASP A 107 14.53 7.24 -3.32
CA ASP A 107 15.69 7.93 -3.86
C ASP A 107 16.83 7.88 -2.83
N LYS A 108 17.98 7.40 -3.29
CA LYS A 108 19.20 7.29 -2.49
C LYS A 108 19.92 8.62 -2.65
N GLU A 109 19.78 9.46 -1.63
CA GLU A 109 20.38 10.79 -1.61
C GLU A 109 21.31 10.94 -0.41
N ALA A 110 22.51 11.43 -0.66
CA ALA A 110 23.49 11.78 0.35
C ALA A 110 24.22 13.06 -0.06
N LYS A 111 24.74 13.80 0.92
CA LYS A 111 25.54 15.00 0.68
C LYS A 111 26.53 15.19 1.80
N GLY A 112 27.69 15.72 1.49
CA GLY A 112 28.75 15.92 2.46
C GLY A 112 29.96 16.63 1.88
N THR A 113 31.02 16.66 2.66
CA THR A 113 32.34 17.11 2.22
C THR A 113 33.27 15.93 2.37
N ALA A 114 34.00 15.59 1.32
CA ALA A 114 34.95 14.48 1.38
C ALA A 114 36.00 14.75 2.46
N ASP A 115 36.45 13.71 3.15
CA ASP A 115 37.61 13.77 4.06
C ASP A 115 38.91 13.57 3.28
N SER A 116 38.86 12.76 2.21
CA SER A 116 39.94 12.52 1.26
C SER A 116 39.43 11.80 0.01
N GLY A 117 40.29 11.53 -0.96
CA GLY A 117 39.92 10.74 -2.13
C GLY A 117 41.07 10.57 -3.12
N SER A 118 40.71 10.02 -4.27
CA SER A 118 41.57 9.90 -5.45
C SER A 118 40.79 10.31 -6.69
N GLU A 119 41.34 10.08 -7.88
CA GLU A 119 40.60 10.29 -9.14
C GLU A 119 39.41 9.33 -9.28
N THR A 120 39.41 8.21 -8.57
CA THR A 120 38.37 7.16 -8.66
C THR A 120 37.67 6.87 -7.34
N THR A 121 38.03 7.56 -6.25
CA THR A 121 37.48 7.29 -4.93
C THR A 121 37.17 8.56 -4.16
N LEU A 122 36.15 8.50 -3.32
CA LEU A 122 35.80 9.51 -2.33
C LEU A 122 35.67 8.80 -0.99
N VAL A 123 36.34 9.34 0.03
CA VAL A 123 36.30 8.83 1.40
C VAL A 123 35.66 9.89 2.27
N ASP A 124 34.60 9.52 2.98
CA ASP A 124 33.91 10.37 3.95
C ASP A 124 33.41 9.48 5.08
N ALA A 125 33.94 9.66 6.29
CA ALA A 125 33.70 8.78 7.43
C ALA A 125 32.21 8.65 7.83
N ASP A 126 31.37 9.62 7.46
CA ASP A 126 29.95 9.66 7.81
C ASP A 126 29.02 9.25 6.65
N LEU A 127 29.57 8.90 5.48
CA LEU A 127 28.78 8.65 4.25
C LEU A 127 28.20 7.23 4.15
N VAL A 128 29.03 6.19 4.23
CA VAL A 128 28.64 4.81 3.86
C VAL A 128 28.40 3.97 5.11
N THR A 129 27.14 3.69 5.41
CA THR A 129 26.79 2.88 6.60
C THR A 129 26.45 1.42 6.27
N ILE A 130 26.17 1.14 5.00
CA ILE A 130 25.79 -0.18 4.48
C ILE A 130 26.58 -0.42 3.19
N ASP A 131 27.12 -1.63 3.06
CA ASP A 131 27.83 -2.07 1.87
C ASP A 131 26.91 -2.07 0.63
N ASP A 132 27.44 -1.70 -0.53
CA ASP A 132 26.72 -1.54 -1.80
C ASP A 132 25.54 -0.53 -1.79
N GLU A 133 25.39 0.30 -0.75
CA GLU A 133 24.24 1.19 -0.61
C GLU A 133 24.07 2.18 -1.78
N PHE A 134 25.17 2.66 -2.35
CA PHE A 134 25.17 3.70 -3.38
C PHE A 134 25.55 3.18 -4.78
N ASN A 135 25.64 1.85 -4.95
CA ASN A 135 26.02 1.27 -6.24
C ASN A 135 24.99 1.62 -7.32
N GLY A 136 25.48 2.11 -8.47
CA GLY A 136 24.64 2.56 -9.58
C GLY A 136 24.05 3.96 -9.39
N CYS A 137 24.31 4.64 -8.27
CA CYS A 137 23.99 6.06 -8.11
C CYS A 137 25.04 6.95 -8.80
N TRP A 138 24.75 8.24 -8.93
CA TRP A 138 25.70 9.23 -9.44
C TRP A 138 26.20 10.12 -8.31
N VAL A 139 27.51 10.38 -8.30
CA VAL A 139 28.12 11.42 -7.47
C VAL A 139 28.33 12.67 -8.32
N HIS A 140 27.91 13.82 -7.79
CA HIS A 140 28.14 15.15 -8.34
C HIS A 140 28.95 15.98 -7.36
N ILE A 141 30.04 16.58 -7.83
CA ILE A 141 30.82 17.49 -7.02
C ILE A 141 30.27 18.91 -7.18
N ILE A 142 29.71 19.46 -6.12
CA ILE A 142 29.05 20.77 -6.12
C ILE A 142 30.08 21.91 -5.97
N ALA A 143 31.15 21.68 -5.20
CA ALA A 143 32.20 22.66 -4.94
C ALA A 143 33.54 21.99 -4.63
N GLY A 144 34.63 22.75 -4.70
CA GLY A 144 36.00 22.25 -4.48
C GLY A 144 36.65 21.68 -5.74
N THR A 145 37.59 20.76 -5.56
CA THR A 145 38.26 20.09 -6.67
C THR A 145 37.29 19.21 -7.44
N ASN A 146 37.27 19.34 -8.78
CA ASN A 146 36.29 18.76 -9.72
C ASN A 146 34.86 19.33 -9.64
N ALA A 147 34.66 20.54 -9.13
CA ALA A 147 33.33 21.16 -9.10
C ALA A 147 32.65 21.17 -10.50
N GLY A 148 31.42 20.64 -10.55
CA GLY A 148 30.60 20.48 -11.76
C GLY A 148 30.67 19.09 -12.40
N GLU A 149 31.59 18.23 -11.96
CA GLU A 149 31.77 16.89 -12.52
C GLU A 149 30.79 15.88 -11.94
N TRP A 150 30.34 14.95 -12.81
CA TRP A 150 29.45 13.84 -12.48
C TRP A 150 30.15 12.52 -12.77
N ALA A 151 30.06 11.55 -11.85
CA ALA A 151 30.58 10.21 -12.07
C ALA A 151 29.60 9.13 -11.57
N LEU A 152 29.57 8.00 -12.27
CA LEU A 152 28.79 6.82 -11.87
C LEU A 152 29.54 6.07 -10.76
N ILE A 153 28.83 5.76 -9.68
CA ILE A 153 29.33 4.95 -8.57
C ILE A 153 29.24 3.47 -8.94
N THR A 154 30.38 2.79 -8.89
CA THR A 154 30.48 1.35 -9.18
C THR A 154 30.50 0.50 -7.92
N ASP A 155 30.95 1.06 -6.80
CA ASP A 155 31.11 0.34 -5.54
C ASP A 155 31.04 1.31 -4.34
N SER A 156 30.51 0.86 -3.19
CA SER A 156 30.45 1.63 -1.95
C SER A 156 30.65 0.71 -0.75
N GLU A 157 31.80 0.82 -0.08
CA GLU A 157 32.22 -0.09 0.98
C GLU A 157 32.05 0.57 2.36
N ALA A 158 31.24 -0.06 3.22
CA ALA A 158 30.93 0.46 4.55
C ALA A 158 32.10 0.36 5.54
N THR A 159 33.01 -0.59 5.36
CA THR A 159 34.15 -0.77 6.29
C THR A 159 35.15 0.38 6.17
N THR A 160 35.33 0.88 4.95
CA THR A 160 36.32 1.92 4.62
C THR A 160 35.68 3.27 4.39
N ASN A 161 34.34 3.37 4.47
CA ASN A 161 33.57 4.56 4.14
C ASN A 161 33.96 5.17 2.79
N THR A 162 34.18 4.30 1.81
CA THR A 162 34.73 4.69 0.50
C THR A 162 33.71 4.41 -0.60
N VAL A 163 33.52 5.40 -1.46
CA VAL A 163 32.76 5.28 -2.70
C VAL A 163 33.72 5.26 -3.87
N THR A 164 33.61 4.25 -4.73
CA THR A 164 34.39 4.11 -5.96
C THR A 164 33.53 4.47 -7.16
N PHE A 165 34.07 5.30 -8.05
CA PHE A 165 33.36 5.80 -9.23
C PHE A 165 34.29 5.88 -10.46
N ALA A 166 33.68 6.12 -11.63
CA ALA A 166 34.41 6.34 -12.87
C ALA A 166 35.38 7.52 -12.76
N ALA A 167 36.61 7.35 -13.25
CA ALA A 167 37.70 8.31 -13.04
C ALA A 167 37.34 9.77 -13.41
N MET A 168 37.62 10.69 -12.50
CA MET A 168 37.52 12.13 -12.66
C MET A 168 38.86 12.74 -13.12
N PRO A 169 38.86 13.98 -13.66
CA PRO A 169 40.08 14.61 -14.18
C PRO A 169 41.16 14.90 -13.12
N LEU A 170 40.77 15.11 -11.87
CA LEU A 170 41.67 15.36 -10.74
C LEU A 170 41.29 14.49 -9.55
N ALA A 171 42.21 14.32 -8.60
CA ALA A 171 41.91 13.63 -7.35
C ALA A 171 40.94 14.43 -6.48
N ILE A 172 39.94 13.77 -5.91
CA ILE A 172 39.09 14.34 -4.86
C ILE A 172 39.92 14.67 -3.63
N ASP A 173 39.67 15.82 -3.01
CA ASP A 173 40.35 16.28 -1.82
C ASP A 173 39.35 16.65 -0.71
N ASN A 174 39.88 17.07 0.44
CA ASN A 174 39.07 17.39 1.61
C ASN A 174 38.27 18.71 1.52
N THR A 175 38.29 19.37 0.35
CA THR A 175 37.50 20.56 0.04
C THR A 175 36.37 20.26 -0.95
N SER A 176 36.35 19.07 -1.54
CA SER A 176 35.32 18.62 -2.46
C SER A 176 34.00 18.37 -1.72
N VAL A 177 33.02 19.23 -1.99
CA VAL A 177 31.64 19.08 -1.51
C VAL A 177 30.86 18.30 -2.55
N TYR A 178 30.19 17.24 -2.13
CA TYR A 178 29.53 16.30 -3.04
C TYR A 178 28.04 16.12 -2.70
N GLU A 179 27.33 15.60 -3.69
CA GLU A 179 25.97 15.11 -3.56
C GLU A 179 25.80 13.84 -4.39
N ILE A 180 25.18 12.83 -3.79
CA ILE A 180 24.80 11.58 -4.45
C ILE A 180 23.31 11.64 -4.73
N ARG A 181 22.93 11.30 -5.96
CA ARG A 181 21.52 11.21 -6.39
C ARG A 181 21.30 9.99 -7.28
N ASN A 182 20.04 9.61 -7.38
CA ASN A 182 19.55 8.71 -8.42
C ASN A 182 19.81 9.35 -9.81
N GLY A 183 20.34 8.57 -10.75
CA GLY A 183 20.44 8.98 -12.14
C GLY A 183 19.08 8.99 -12.86
N PRO A 184 19.06 9.36 -14.16
CA PRO A 184 17.86 9.21 -15.00
C PRO A 184 17.40 7.75 -15.09
N GLU A 185 18.33 6.81 -15.02
CA GLU A 185 18.08 5.46 -14.51
C GLU A 185 18.26 5.50 -12.98
N HIS A 186 17.20 5.24 -12.22
CA HIS A 186 17.23 5.09 -10.77
C HIS A 186 18.44 4.23 -10.34
N CYS A 187 19.03 4.50 -9.16
CA CYS A 187 20.09 3.66 -8.63
C CYS A 187 19.68 2.20 -8.75
N ILE A 188 20.47 1.42 -9.49
CA ILE A 188 20.14 0.02 -9.76
C ILE A 188 20.31 -0.69 -8.43
N LEU A 189 19.19 -0.87 -7.71
CA LEU A 189 19.19 -1.69 -6.51
C LEU A 189 19.82 -3.04 -6.88
N PRO A 190 20.70 -3.60 -6.03
CA PRO A 190 21.24 -4.93 -6.27
C PRO A 190 20.07 -5.89 -6.52
N PRO A 191 20.21 -6.86 -7.44
CA PRO A 191 19.13 -7.79 -7.74
C PRO A 191 18.72 -8.48 -6.43
N TYR A 192 17.52 -8.18 -5.93
CA TYR A 192 17.00 -8.87 -4.77
C TYR A 192 16.88 -10.34 -5.17
N THR A 193 17.71 -11.19 -4.58
CA THR A 193 17.62 -12.63 -4.79
C THR A 193 16.32 -13.08 -4.15
N LEU A 194 15.32 -13.36 -4.99
CA LEU A 194 14.03 -13.88 -4.53
C LEU A 194 14.24 -15.34 -4.08
N GLU A 195 14.63 -15.54 -2.82
CA GLU A 195 14.74 -16.88 -2.26
C GLU A 195 13.34 -17.46 -2.02
N ILE A 196 12.88 -18.29 -2.97
CA ILE A 196 11.65 -19.07 -2.82
C ILE A 196 11.98 -20.28 -1.92
N HIS A 197 11.76 -20.13 -0.62
CA HIS A 197 11.78 -21.26 0.32
C HIS A 197 10.48 -22.06 0.16
N ARG A 198 10.59 -23.26 -0.44
CA ARG A 198 9.49 -24.25 -0.44
C ARG A 198 9.13 -24.70 0.98
#